data_AF-A0AAN6EW72-F1
#
_entry.id   AF-A0AAN6EW72-F1
#
_cell.length_a   1.000
_cell.length_b   1.000
_cell.length_c   1.000
_cell.angle_alpha   90.00
_cell.angle_beta   90.00
_cell.angle_gamma   90.00
#
_symmetry.space_group_name_H-M   'P 1'
#
loop_
_entity.id
_entity.type
_entity.pdbx_description
1 polymer ?
#
loop_
_entity_poly.entity_id
_entity_poly.type
_entity_poly.pdbx_seq_one_letter_code
_entity_poly.pdbx_strand_id
1 'polypeptide(L)'
;MPPALKRSLSSTSRSISPPPIRRKISPGPGPGTGTEPAHVADHVRIFSWNVNGVGPLLQKQLSFSPGGVSPLRLFLRRHRWPQFLCLQEVKISAKDTATQRQLLHAANQGHGLDDPTYNVHFSLPRDKYNATGFGGKVHGVATLIREDFAPQVRVTRRPDWDLEGRVLIHELEADVVVINGYWVNGTSNPYRDPQTGQVAGTRHDHKLRFHQRMLEEVIRLQEQGRHVILIGDMNIAPARIDGYPNLRTSPLQHVKNRADFNAKFFTDENGMRGIDIFRHIHGDTRKYTYYPRGPRWGESCDRVDLIVVSRSLVEDGCITGTDICDSPLDRGHSDHVPLWISVDFAKLQSRQRAVKFEGRTGVRTDSH
;
A
#
# COMPACT_ATOMS: atom_id res chain seq x y z
N MET A 1 -22.19 -14.29 76.22
CA MET A 1 -21.28 -15.45 76.31
C MET A 1 -20.82 -15.81 74.90
N PRO A 2 -19.56 -16.15 74.65
CA PRO A 2 -18.41 -15.26 74.40
C PRO A 2 -17.69 -15.64 73.06
N PRO A 3 -16.40 -15.37 72.81
CA PRO A 3 -15.75 -14.08 72.55
C PRO A 3 -14.94 -14.04 71.22
N ALA A 4 -14.30 -12.89 70.99
CA ALA A 4 -13.32 -12.59 69.94
C ALA A 4 -12.00 -13.39 70.03
N LEU A 5 -11.29 -13.48 68.90
CA LEU A 5 -9.83 -13.73 68.87
C LEU A 5 -9.10 -12.73 67.96
N LYS A 6 -7.96 -12.27 68.51
CA LYS A 6 -7.07 -11.16 68.14
C LYS A 6 -6.08 -11.57 67.03
N ARG A 7 -5.87 -10.70 66.03
CA ARG A 7 -4.70 -9.79 65.82
C ARG A 7 -3.35 -10.46 65.49
N SER A 8 -2.75 -10.08 64.36
CA SER A 8 -1.30 -9.87 64.23
C SER A 8 -1.00 -8.93 63.04
N LEU A 9 -0.27 -7.86 63.34
CA LEU A 9 0.36 -6.95 62.39
C LEU A 9 1.81 -7.40 62.23
N SER A 10 2.29 -7.51 60.99
CA SER A 10 3.71 -7.55 60.67
C SER A 10 4.03 -6.39 59.73
N SER A 11 4.90 -5.51 60.21
CA SER A 11 5.45 -4.36 59.50
C SER A 11 6.80 -4.75 58.90
N THR A 12 6.98 -4.56 57.60
CA THR A 12 8.29 -4.24 57.02
C THR A 12 8.15 -3.13 55.98
N SER A 13 9.15 -2.25 56.02
CA SER A 13 9.20 -0.90 55.51
C SER A 13 9.62 -0.79 54.03
N ARG A 14 8.92 0.10 53.33
CA ARG A 14 9.39 1.10 52.33
C ARG A 14 10.37 0.68 51.22
N SER A 15 9.92 0.83 49.96
CA SER A 15 10.48 1.86 49.07
C SER A 15 9.38 2.40 48.13
N ILE A 16 9.04 3.67 48.28
CA ILE A 16 8.11 4.39 47.41
C ILE A 16 8.99 5.09 46.37
N SER A 17 8.97 4.60 45.15
CA SER A 17 9.60 5.29 44.01
C SER A 17 8.87 6.63 43.77
N PRO A 18 9.59 7.74 43.55
CA PRO A 18 8.96 9.02 43.27
C PRO A 18 8.19 8.96 41.94
N PRO A 19 7.07 9.68 41.81
CA PRO A 19 6.30 9.72 40.57
C PRO A 19 7.16 10.34 39.46
N PRO A 20 7.05 9.84 38.21
CA PRO A 20 7.82 10.37 37.10
C PRO A 20 7.55 11.86 36.93
N ILE A 21 8.65 12.61 36.83
CA ILE A 21 8.69 14.06 36.61
C ILE A 21 7.80 14.40 35.42
N ARG A 22 6.74 15.18 35.68
CA ARG A 22 5.94 15.84 34.63
C ARG A 22 6.88 16.77 33.85
N ARG A 23 7.36 16.32 32.69
CA ARG A 23 7.78 17.26 31.64
C ARG A 23 6.53 18.06 31.26
N LYS A 24 6.58 19.38 31.43
CA LYS A 24 5.61 20.31 30.86
C LYS A 24 5.60 20.10 29.35
N ILE A 25 4.64 19.32 28.86
CA ILE A 25 4.23 19.37 27.47
C ILE A 25 3.36 20.62 27.38
N SER A 26 3.82 21.61 26.62
CA SER A 26 3.04 22.80 26.29
C SER A 26 1.67 22.38 25.77
N PRO A 27 0.58 23.09 26.12
CA PRO A 27 -0.75 22.76 25.59
C PRO A 27 -0.68 22.78 24.06
N GLY A 28 -1.10 21.67 23.44
CA GLY A 28 -1.18 21.57 21.99
C GLY A 28 -2.06 22.68 21.42
N PRO A 29 -1.78 23.16 20.19
CA PRO A 29 -2.67 24.11 19.57
C PRO A 29 -4.05 23.45 19.41
N GLY A 30 -5.12 24.21 19.67
CA GLY A 30 -6.49 23.82 19.39
C GLY A 30 -6.69 23.52 17.88
N PRO A 31 -7.94 23.36 17.40
CA PRO A 31 -8.20 23.08 15.99
C PRO A 31 -7.91 24.33 15.15
N GLY A 32 -6.61 24.59 14.97
CA GLY A 32 -6.07 25.53 14.02
C GLY A 32 -6.08 24.86 12.66
N THR A 33 -6.52 25.60 11.66
CA THR A 33 -6.34 25.34 10.25
C THR A 33 -4.86 25.06 9.97
N GLY A 34 -4.46 23.79 10.09
CA GLY A 34 -3.11 23.35 9.77
C GLY A 34 -2.91 23.47 8.27
N THR A 35 -2.18 24.50 7.85
CA THR A 35 -1.53 24.51 6.54
C THR A 35 -0.55 23.35 6.53
N GLU A 36 -0.94 22.23 5.90
CA GLU A 36 0.01 21.18 5.54
C GLU A 36 1.21 21.82 4.83
N PRO A 37 2.46 21.39 5.12
CA PRO A 37 3.63 21.98 4.51
C PRO A 37 3.48 21.99 2.98
N ALA A 38 3.89 23.11 2.39
CA ALA A 38 3.93 23.29 0.94
C ALA A 38 4.71 22.13 0.29
N HIS A 39 4.32 21.74 -0.93
CA HIS A 39 5.06 20.75 -1.71
C HIS A 39 6.54 21.12 -1.76
N VAL A 40 7.38 20.32 -1.10
CA VAL A 40 8.82 20.31 -1.42
C VAL A 40 8.90 19.57 -2.75
N ALA A 41 9.38 20.25 -3.80
CA ALA A 41 9.39 19.73 -5.17
C ALA A 41 10.05 18.33 -5.29
N ASP A 42 10.93 18.00 -4.35
CA ASP A 42 11.70 16.75 -4.31
C ASP A 42 11.00 15.57 -3.61
N HIS A 43 9.80 15.80 -3.05
CA HIS A 43 9.01 14.74 -2.42
C HIS A 43 8.10 14.04 -3.43
N VAL A 44 8.29 12.73 -3.56
CA VAL A 44 7.48 11.87 -4.41
C VAL A 44 6.34 11.27 -3.59
N ARG A 45 5.09 11.60 -3.97
CA ARG A 45 3.88 11.04 -3.37
C ARG A 45 3.36 9.87 -4.21
N ILE A 46 3.21 8.73 -3.55
CA ILE A 46 2.72 7.49 -4.13
C ILE A 46 1.43 7.12 -3.40
N PHE A 47 0.33 7.11 -4.12
CA PHE A 47 -0.97 6.68 -3.61
C PHE A 47 -1.28 5.25 -4.04
N SER A 48 -2.06 4.55 -3.23
CA SER A 48 -2.76 3.33 -3.65
C SER A 48 -4.24 3.40 -3.32
N TRP A 49 -5.04 2.76 -4.17
CA TRP A 49 -6.48 2.63 -3.97
C TRP A 49 -7.02 1.38 -4.68
N ASN A 50 -7.57 0.42 -3.93
CA ASN A 50 -8.44 -0.59 -4.51
C ASN A 50 -9.77 0.08 -4.91
N VAL A 51 -10.03 0.17 -6.21
CA VAL A 51 -11.19 0.91 -6.73
C VAL A 51 -12.41 0.04 -6.95
N ASN A 52 -12.29 -1.29 -6.78
CA ASN A 52 -13.39 -2.23 -7.00
C ASN A 52 -14.14 -1.97 -8.33
N GLY A 53 -13.38 -1.81 -9.42
CA GLY A 53 -13.84 -1.45 -10.75
C GLY A 53 -13.71 0.04 -11.06
N VAL A 54 -13.09 0.36 -12.20
CA VAL A 54 -12.83 1.77 -12.58
C VAL A 54 -14.07 2.54 -13.02
N GLY A 55 -15.17 1.88 -13.36
CA GLY A 55 -16.34 2.50 -14.01
C GLY A 55 -16.78 3.84 -13.40
N PRO A 56 -17.02 3.92 -12.07
CA PRO A 56 -17.41 5.17 -11.41
C PRO A 56 -16.38 6.30 -11.50
N LEU A 57 -15.10 5.98 -11.66
CA LEU A 57 -14.02 6.97 -11.83
C LEU A 57 -14.01 7.60 -13.23
N LEU A 58 -14.63 6.94 -14.20
CA LEU A 58 -14.65 7.36 -15.61
C LEU A 58 -15.84 8.26 -15.95
N GLN A 59 -16.90 8.19 -15.15
CA GLN A 59 -18.14 8.89 -15.43
C GLN A 59 -17.94 10.40 -15.31
N LYS A 60 -18.45 11.17 -16.29
CA LYS A 60 -18.59 12.62 -16.13
C LYS A 60 -19.74 12.85 -15.16
N GLN A 61 -19.54 13.69 -14.15
CA GLN A 61 -20.67 14.11 -13.33
C GLN A 61 -21.69 14.82 -14.23
N LEU A 62 -22.96 14.43 -14.12
CA LEU A 62 -24.09 15.13 -14.74
C LEU A 62 -24.21 16.50 -14.07
N SER A 63 -23.46 17.47 -14.58
CA SER A 63 -23.57 18.88 -14.18
C SER A 63 -24.09 19.67 -15.37
N PHE A 64 -25.01 20.59 -15.13
CA PHE A 64 -25.54 21.53 -16.13
C PHE A 64 -24.49 22.54 -16.64
N SER A 65 -23.26 22.49 -16.12
CA SER A 65 -22.14 23.30 -16.60
C SER A 65 -21.34 22.54 -17.67
N PRO A 66 -21.11 23.14 -18.86
CA PRO A 66 -20.20 22.57 -19.85
C PRO A 66 -18.78 22.54 -19.27
N GLY A 67 -18.15 21.36 -19.20
CA GLY A 67 -16.78 21.19 -18.68
C GLY A 67 -16.59 20.23 -17.50
N GLY A 68 -17.55 19.34 -17.21
CA GLY A 68 -17.47 18.41 -16.09
C GLY A 68 -16.20 17.54 -16.05
N VAL A 69 -15.53 17.54 -14.90
CA VAL A 69 -14.31 16.77 -14.60
C VAL A 69 -14.68 15.40 -14.02
N SER A 70 -13.91 14.35 -14.32
CA SER A 70 -14.12 12.99 -13.76
C SER A 70 -13.85 12.97 -12.26
N PRO A 71 -14.49 12.06 -11.52
CA PRO A 71 -14.09 11.73 -10.16
C PRO A 71 -12.59 11.39 -10.02
N LEU A 72 -12.00 10.71 -11.02
CA LEU A 72 -10.56 10.45 -11.05
C LEU A 72 -9.71 11.73 -11.05
N ARG A 73 -10.01 12.67 -11.94
CA ARG A 73 -9.26 13.93 -12.04
C ARG A 73 -9.50 14.81 -10.81
N LEU A 74 -10.73 14.81 -10.27
CA LEU A 74 -11.03 15.49 -9.00
C LEU A 74 -10.21 14.91 -7.85
N PHE A 75 -10.05 13.58 -7.78
CA PHE A 75 -9.19 12.92 -6.81
C PHE A 75 -7.73 13.37 -6.96
N LEU A 76 -7.18 13.30 -8.17
CA LEU A 76 -5.81 13.72 -8.46
C LEU A 76 -5.56 15.18 -8.05
N ARG A 77 -6.47 16.09 -8.40
CA ARG A 77 -6.39 17.50 -8.03
C ARG A 77 -6.42 17.71 -6.52
N ARG A 78 -7.36 17.06 -5.83
CA ARG A 78 -7.55 17.18 -4.38
C ARG A 78 -6.33 16.70 -3.60
N HIS A 79 -5.66 15.66 -4.10
CA HIS A 79 -4.42 15.15 -3.54
C HIS A 79 -3.17 15.82 -4.12
N ARG A 80 -3.33 17.02 -4.70
CA ARG A 80 -2.25 17.87 -5.20
C ARG A 80 -1.36 17.16 -6.22
N TRP A 81 -1.99 16.45 -7.16
CA TRP A 81 -1.34 15.83 -8.31
C TRP A 81 -0.18 14.88 -7.93
N PRO A 82 -0.46 13.76 -7.24
CA PRO A 82 0.59 12.83 -6.83
C PRO A 82 1.36 12.28 -8.04
N GLN A 83 2.64 11.97 -7.87
CA GLN A 83 3.47 11.44 -8.94
C GLN A 83 3.00 10.05 -9.38
N PHE A 84 2.52 9.25 -8.42
CA PHE A 84 1.99 7.91 -8.66
C PHE A 84 0.60 7.74 -8.04
N LEU A 85 -0.30 7.10 -8.79
CA LEU A 85 -1.54 6.53 -8.27
C LEU A 85 -1.67 5.07 -8.72
N CYS A 86 -1.49 4.16 -7.77
CA CYS A 86 -1.57 2.72 -7.93
C CYS A 86 -3.00 2.23 -7.67
N LEU A 87 -3.71 1.83 -8.72
CA LEU A 87 -5.07 1.30 -8.65
C LEU A 87 -5.08 -0.23 -8.64
N GLN A 88 -5.86 -0.81 -7.73
CA GLN A 88 -6.15 -2.24 -7.65
C GLN A 88 -7.61 -2.54 -8.00
N GLU A 89 -7.88 -3.78 -8.42
CA GLU A 89 -9.19 -4.20 -8.94
C GLU A 89 -9.74 -3.26 -10.01
N VAL A 90 -8.93 -2.92 -11.02
CA VAL A 90 -9.43 -2.07 -12.10
C VAL A 90 -10.56 -2.72 -12.90
N LYS A 91 -10.63 -4.06 -12.90
CA LYS A 91 -11.65 -4.89 -13.58
C LYS A 91 -11.79 -4.57 -15.06
N ILE A 92 -10.66 -4.34 -15.72
CA ILE A 92 -10.57 -4.11 -17.15
C ILE A 92 -10.08 -5.38 -17.81
N SER A 93 -10.82 -5.87 -18.81
CA SER A 93 -10.36 -6.99 -19.64
C SER A 93 -9.21 -6.54 -20.53
N ALA A 94 -8.21 -7.39 -20.75
CA ALA A 94 -7.08 -7.07 -21.64
C ALA A 94 -7.51 -6.69 -23.07
N LYS A 95 -8.69 -7.15 -23.51
CA LYS A 95 -9.27 -6.84 -24.82
C LYS A 95 -10.08 -5.52 -24.84
N ASP A 96 -10.39 -4.96 -23.68
CA ASP A 96 -11.23 -3.75 -23.54
C ASP A 96 -10.36 -2.48 -23.69
N THR A 97 -9.90 -2.22 -24.91
CA THR A 97 -9.05 -1.06 -25.22
C THR A 97 -9.80 0.27 -25.11
N ALA A 98 -11.14 0.25 -25.19
CA ALA A 98 -11.98 1.42 -24.99
C ALA A 98 -11.91 1.91 -23.53
N THR A 99 -12.11 1.00 -22.57
CA THR A 99 -12.04 1.36 -21.14
C THR A 99 -10.63 1.77 -20.73
N GLN A 100 -9.58 1.14 -21.28
CA GLN A 100 -8.19 1.55 -21.06
C GLN A 100 -7.94 2.99 -21.50
N ARG A 101 -8.38 3.36 -22.72
CA ARG A 101 -8.29 4.75 -23.23
C ARG A 101 -9.15 5.71 -22.41
N GLN A 102 -10.32 5.28 -21.96
CA GLN A 102 -11.19 6.10 -21.13
C GLN A 102 -10.58 6.40 -19.76
N LEU A 103 -9.82 5.46 -19.16
CA LEU A 103 -9.11 5.72 -17.92
C LEU A 103 -8.03 6.80 -18.08
N LEU A 104 -7.23 6.70 -19.16
CA LEU A 104 -6.25 7.73 -19.50
C LEU A 104 -6.94 9.09 -19.75
N HIS A 105 -8.04 9.10 -20.52
CA HIS A 105 -8.80 10.31 -20.76
C HIS A 105 -9.37 10.91 -19.47
N ALA A 106 -9.94 10.07 -18.59
CA ALA A 106 -10.48 10.50 -17.31
C ALA A 106 -9.39 11.06 -16.39
N ALA A 107 -8.13 10.65 -16.52
CA ALA A 107 -7.03 11.23 -15.75
C ALA A 107 -6.60 12.62 -16.27
N ASN A 108 -6.93 12.98 -17.51
CA ASN A 108 -6.40 14.14 -18.22
C ASN A 108 -7.47 15.12 -18.74
N GLN A 109 -8.75 14.79 -18.60
CA GLN A 109 -9.83 15.67 -19.04
C GLN A 109 -9.98 16.90 -18.15
N GLY A 110 -10.40 18.02 -18.74
CA GLY A 110 -10.65 19.27 -18.02
C GLY A 110 -9.39 19.91 -17.43
N HIS A 111 -8.26 19.84 -18.15
CA HIS A 111 -7.00 20.44 -17.74
C HIS A 111 -7.13 21.96 -17.61
N GLY A 112 -6.83 22.51 -16.45
CA GLY A 112 -6.35 23.90 -16.37
C GLY A 112 -5.03 24.02 -17.14
N LEU A 113 -4.68 25.23 -17.57
CA LEU A 113 -3.48 25.48 -18.40
C LEU A 113 -2.19 24.90 -17.78
N ASP A 114 -2.10 24.86 -16.45
CA ASP A 114 -0.93 24.38 -15.69
C ASP A 114 -1.14 23.04 -14.97
N ASP A 115 -2.30 22.38 -15.15
CA ASP A 115 -2.52 21.10 -14.47
C ASP A 115 -1.70 19.99 -15.15
N PRO A 116 -0.98 19.15 -14.39
CA PRO A 116 -0.15 18.10 -14.98
C PRO A 116 -0.99 17.01 -15.64
N THR A 117 -0.41 16.34 -16.63
CA THR A 117 -0.97 15.16 -17.28
C THR A 117 -0.41 13.86 -16.71
N TYR A 118 -1.04 12.75 -17.04
CA TYR A 118 -0.69 11.41 -16.58
C TYR A 118 -0.68 10.42 -17.74
N ASN A 119 0.30 9.52 -17.73
CA ASN A 119 0.27 8.26 -18.46
C ASN A 119 -0.29 7.14 -17.59
N VAL A 120 -0.77 6.06 -18.22
CA VAL A 120 -1.30 4.89 -17.51
C VAL A 120 -0.64 3.61 -17.98
N HIS A 121 -0.14 2.82 -17.03
CA HIS A 121 0.40 1.49 -17.24
C HIS A 121 -0.52 0.44 -16.62
N PHE A 122 -0.61 -0.74 -17.24
CA PHE A 122 -1.55 -1.77 -16.82
C PHE A 122 -0.88 -3.14 -16.65
N SER A 123 -1.35 -3.88 -15.64
CA SER A 123 -1.25 -5.34 -15.59
C SER A 123 -2.67 -5.89 -15.56
N LEU A 124 -3.13 -6.40 -16.71
CA LEU A 124 -4.49 -6.94 -16.88
C LEU A 124 -4.44 -8.47 -16.94
N PRO A 125 -5.52 -9.16 -16.50
CA PRO A 125 -5.55 -10.61 -16.48
C PRO A 125 -5.38 -11.23 -17.88
N ARG A 126 -4.62 -12.32 -17.92
CA ARG A 126 -4.32 -13.15 -19.10
C ARG A 126 -4.62 -14.63 -18.88
N ASP A 127 -4.90 -15.03 -17.65
CA ASP A 127 -5.23 -16.41 -17.28
C ASP A 127 -6.59 -16.84 -17.85
N LYS A 128 -6.58 -17.88 -18.69
CA LYS A 128 -7.75 -18.37 -19.41
C LYS A 128 -8.70 -19.20 -18.55
N TYR A 129 -8.26 -19.64 -17.36
CA TYR A 129 -9.01 -20.55 -16.50
C TYR A 129 -9.45 -19.88 -15.19
N ASN A 130 -8.58 -19.06 -14.60
CA ASN A 130 -8.82 -18.45 -13.28
C ASN A 130 -9.38 -17.03 -13.35
N ALA A 131 -9.16 -16.30 -14.46
CA ALA A 131 -9.56 -14.90 -14.60
C ALA A 131 -10.66 -14.70 -15.66
N THR A 132 -11.70 -15.53 -15.63
CA THR A 132 -12.76 -15.57 -16.67
C THR A 132 -14.02 -14.79 -16.30
N GLY A 133 -14.19 -14.41 -15.03
CA GLY A 133 -15.39 -13.72 -14.54
C GLY A 133 -15.71 -12.45 -15.33
N PHE A 134 -17.00 -12.19 -15.57
CA PHE A 134 -17.50 -11.00 -16.25
C PHE A 134 -16.81 -10.68 -17.59
N GLY A 135 -16.43 -11.71 -18.36
CA GLY A 135 -15.71 -11.52 -19.64
C GLY A 135 -14.24 -11.12 -19.46
N GLY A 136 -13.60 -11.58 -18.38
CA GLY A 136 -12.23 -11.22 -18.01
C GLY A 136 -12.12 -9.88 -17.28
N LYS A 137 -13.24 -9.31 -16.84
CA LYS A 137 -13.31 -8.07 -16.05
C LYS A 137 -13.22 -8.38 -14.55
N VAL A 138 -12.13 -9.03 -14.17
CA VAL A 138 -11.80 -9.38 -12.78
C VAL A 138 -10.38 -8.89 -12.47
N HIS A 139 -10.10 -8.58 -11.20
CA HIS A 139 -8.74 -8.21 -10.76
C HIS A 139 -8.17 -7.03 -11.55
N GLY A 140 -6.91 -7.13 -12.00
CA GLY A 140 -6.22 -6.09 -12.75
C GLY A 140 -5.67 -4.99 -11.84
N VAL A 141 -4.48 -4.50 -12.17
CA VAL A 141 -3.91 -3.28 -11.58
C VAL A 141 -3.53 -2.29 -12.67
N ALA A 142 -3.59 -1.00 -12.33
CA ALA A 142 -3.09 0.08 -13.17
C ALA A 142 -2.30 1.08 -12.32
N THR A 143 -1.28 1.70 -12.90
CA THR A 143 -0.57 2.81 -12.26
C THR A 143 -0.65 4.01 -13.18
N LEU A 144 -1.15 5.12 -12.64
CA LEU A 144 -1.06 6.42 -13.27
C LEU A 144 0.24 7.09 -12.83
N ILE A 145 1.02 7.56 -13.80
CA ILE A 145 2.31 8.20 -13.58
C ILE A 145 2.24 9.60 -14.18
N ARG A 146 2.55 10.62 -13.37
CA ARG A 146 2.54 12.02 -13.79
C ARG A 146 3.61 12.25 -14.87
N GLU A 147 3.26 12.96 -15.93
CA GLU A 147 4.08 13.07 -17.15
C GLU A 147 5.48 13.64 -16.89
N ASP A 148 5.55 14.72 -16.11
CA ASP A 148 6.80 15.38 -15.72
C ASP A 148 7.70 14.51 -14.84
N PHE A 149 7.14 13.50 -14.18
CA PHE A 149 7.86 12.53 -13.36
C PHE A 149 8.20 11.25 -14.11
N ALA A 150 7.55 10.96 -15.24
CA ALA A 150 7.78 9.75 -16.03
C ALA A 150 9.27 9.51 -16.41
N PRO A 151 10.11 10.54 -16.68
CA PRO A 151 11.54 10.33 -16.91
C PRO A 151 12.32 9.70 -15.74
N GLN A 152 11.78 9.72 -14.51
CA GLN A 152 12.37 9.04 -13.35
C GLN A 152 12.06 7.54 -13.32
N VAL A 153 11.21 7.04 -14.22
CA VAL A 153 10.81 5.63 -14.31
C VAL A 153 11.60 4.96 -15.42
N ARG A 154 12.54 4.10 -15.04
CA ARG A 154 13.42 3.40 -15.98
C ARG A 154 12.71 2.24 -16.67
N VAL A 155 11.96 1.46 -15.88
CA VAL A 155 11.29 0.25 -16.35
C VAL A 155 9.93 0.15 -15.69
N THR A 156 8.91 -0.18 -16.49
CA THR A 156 7.64 -0.69 -15.98
C THR A 156 7.40 -2.07 -16.56
N ARG A 157 7.18 -3.06 -15.70
CA ARG A 157 7.04 -4.46 -16.12
C ARG A 157 6.00 -5.21 -15.30
N ARG A 158 5.55 -6.32 -15.87
CA ARG A 158 4.67 -7.31 -15.24
C ARG A 158 5.47 -8.60 -15.05
N PRO A 159 5.37 -9.29 -13.92
CA PRO A 159 6.01 -10.58 -13.78
C PRO A 159 5.31 -11.64 -14.64
N ASP A 160 6.07 -12.51 -15.29
CA ASP A 160 5.52 -13.56 -16.16
C ASP A 160 4.69 -14.60 -15.41
N TRP A 161 5.04 -14.85 -14.15
CA TRP A 161 4.32 -15.78 -13.28
C TRP A 161 2.93 -15.26 -12.88
N ASP A 162 2.66 -13.96 -13.00
CA ASP A 162 1.37 -13.36 -12.69
C ASP A 162 0.49 -13.24 -13.94
N LEU A 163 -0.34 -14.26 -14.12
CA LEU A 163 -1.32 -14.30 -15.21
C LEU A 163 -2.66 -13.69 -14.81
N GLU A 164 -2.89 -13.36 -13.53
CA GLU A 164 -4.14 -12.75 -13.07
C GLU A 164 -4.11 -11.22 -13.10
N GLY A 165 -2.98 -10.61 -13.50
CA GLY A 165 -2.83 -9.16 -13.63
C GLY A 165 -2.87 -8.45 -12.27
N ARG A 166 -2.29 -9.07 -11.26
CA ARG A 166 -2.28 -8.61 -9.86
C ARG A 166 -1.07 -7.74 -9.53
N VAL A 167 -0.02 -7.76 -10.34
CA VAL A 167 1.26 -7.12 -10.01
C VAL A 167 1.73 -6.25 -11.17
N LEU A 168 2.14 -5.02 -10.84
CA LEU A 168 2.80 -4.09 -11.75
C LEU A 168 4.00 -3.46 -11.03
N ILE A 169 5.18 -3.61 -11.62
CA ILE A 169 6.47 -3.24 -11.02
C ILE A 169 7.04 -2.05 -11.78
N HIS A 170 7.42 -1.01 -11.05
CA HIS A 170 8.05 0.19 -11.57
C HIS A 170 9.43 0.32 -10.95
N GLU A 171 10.47 0.25 -11.75
CA GLU A 171 11.85 0.51 -11.34
C GLU A 171 12.18 1.95 -11.68
N LEU A 172 12.49 2.73 -10.65
CA LEU A 172 12.76 4.15 -10.74
C LEU A 172 14.28 4.40 -10.70
N GLU A 173 14.67 5.65 -10.97
CA GLU A 173 15.96 6.17 -10.58
C GLU A 173 16.18 6.06 -9.05
N ALA A 174 17.42 6.32 -8.60
CA ALA A 174 17.81 6.21 -7.19
C ALA A 174 17.58 4.82 -6.56
N ASP A 175 17.59 3.78 -7.40
CA ASP A 175 17.45 2.37 -6.99
C ASP A 175 16.15 2.03 -6.25
N VAL A 176 15.10 2.83 -6.45
CA VAL A 176 13.76 2.58 -5.88
C VAL A 176 12.93 1.68 -6.80
N VAL A 177 12.18 0.75 -6.22
CA VAL A 177 11.20 -0.07 -6.92
C VAL A 177 9.86 0.05 -6.22
N VAL A 178 8.83 0.45 -6.97
CA VAL A 178 7.44 0.50 -6.50
C VAL A 178 6.69 -0.68 -7.10
N ILE A 179 6.15 -1.54 -6.24
CA ILE A 179 5.34 -2.68 -6.64
C ILE A 179 3.89 -2.39 -6.26
N ASN A 180 3.09 -2.03 -7.26
CA ASN A 180 1.64 -1.94 -7.15
C ASN A 180 1.08 -3.36 -7.21
N GLY A 181 0.42 -3.83 -6.14
CA GLY A 181 -0.13 -5.18 -6.12
C GLY A 181 -1.52 -5.33 -5.52
N TYR A 182 -2.22 -6.35 -6.02
CA TYR A 182 -3.52 -6.82 -5.55
C TYR A 182 -3.41 -8.29 -5.18
N TRP A 183 -3.09 -8.56 -3.91
CA TRP A 183 -2.91 -9.91 -3.41
C TRP A 183 -4.20 -10.71 -3.49
N VAL A 184 -4.03 -12.03 -3.52
CA VAL A 184 -5.13 -12.97 -3.63
C VAL A 184 -5.97 -12.90 -2.35
N ASN A 185 -7.28 -12.62 -2.45
CA ASN A 185 -8.20 -12.65 -1.30
C ASN A 185 -8.17 -14.02 -0.58
N GLY A 186 -8.23 -15.10 -1.35
CA GLY A 186 -8.20 -16.48 -0.87
C GLY A 186 -9.60 -16.98 -0.53
N THR A 187 -10.02 -18.06 -1.19
CA THR A 187 -11.35 -18.69 -1.04
C THR A 187 -11.23 -20.19 -1.23
N SER A 188 -12.26 -20.96 -0.87
CA SER A 188 -12.33 -22.40 -1.16
C SER A 188 -12.57 -22.73 -2.64
N ASN A 189 -12.82 -21.74 -3.50
CA ASN A 189 -12.97 -21.96 -4.93
C ASN A 189 -11.73 -22.66 -5.51
N PRO A 190 -11.89 -23.57 -6.48
CA PRO A 190 -10.78 -24.21 -7.16
C PRO A 190 -9.85 -23.19 -7.82
N TYR A 191 -8.55 -23.44 -7.74
CA TYR A 191 -7.54 -22.82 -8.58
C TYR A 191 -7.09 -23.83 -9.62
N ARG A 192 -7.03 -23.41 -10.88
CA ARG A 192 -6.64 -24.26 -12.00
C ARG A 192 -5.22 -23.93 -12.44
N ASP A 193 -4.47 -24.93 -12.83
CA ASP A 193 -3.18 -24.73 -13.48
C ASP A 193 -3.37 -23.89 -14.77
N PRO A 194 -2.65 -22.76 -14.93
CA PRO A 194 -2.88 -21.88 -16.07
C PRO A 194 -2.50 -22.46 -17.44
N GLN A 195 -1.71 -23.54 -17.48
CA GLN A 195 -1.30 -24.21 -18.72
C GLN A 195 -2.26 -25.34 -19.08
N THR A 196 -2.59 -26.21 -18.11
CA THR A 196 -3.38 -27.43 -18.35
C THR A 196 -4.87 -27.29 -18.06
N GLY A 197 -5.28 -26.30 -17.24
CA GLY A 197 -6.66 -26.12 -16.78
C GLY A 197 -7.12 -27.11 -15.70
N GLN A 198 -6.26 -28.05 -15.29
CA GLN A 198 -6.55 -29.00 -14.22
C GLN A 198 -6.60 -28.30 -12.85
N VAL A 199 -7.41 -28.80 -11.92
CA VAL A 199 -7.48 -28.25 -10.56
C VAL A 199 -6.17 -28.54 -9.83
N ALA A 200 -5.48 -27.48 -9.40
CA ALA A 200 -4.18 -27.52 -8.72
C ALA A 200 -4.28 -27.08 -7.25
N GLY A 201 -5.48 -27.16 -6.67
CA GLY A 201 -5.81 -26.75 -5.30
C GLY A 201 -6.90 -25.69 -5.27
N THR A 202 -6.90 -24.88 -4.21
CA THR A 202 -7.86 -23.80 -3.97
C THR A 202 -7.22 -22.42 -4.16
N ARG A 203 -8.05 -21.38 -4.14
CA ARG A 203 -7.55 -19.99 -4.10
C ARG A 203 -6.79 -19.68 -2.81
N HIS A 204 -7.03 -20.40 -1.70
CA HIS A 204 -6.19 -20.28 -0.52
C HIS A 204 -4.77 -20.80 -0.77
N ASP A 205 -4.62 -21.94 -1.45
CA ASP A 205 -3.30 -22.47 -1.81
C ASP A 205 -2.57 -21.54 -2.78
N HIS A 206 -3.30 -20.97 -3.74
CA HIS A 206 -2.74 -19.96 -4.64
C HIS A 206 -2.30 -18.69 -3.89
N LYS A 207 -3.02 -18.26 -2.84
CA LYS A 207 -2.61 -17.11 -2.02
C LYS A 207 -1.24 -17.33 -1.37
N LEU A 208 -1.00 -18.49 -0.78
CA LEU A 208 0.29 -18.82 -0.16
C LEU A 208 1.43 -18.89 -1.19
N ARG A 209 1.16 -19.44 -2.38
CA ARG A 209 2.11 -19.40 -3.51
C ARG A 209 2.37 -17.98 -3.98
N PHE A 210 1.35 -17.13 -4.03
CA PHE A 210 1.49 -15.73 -4.41
C PHE A 210 2.37 -14.96 -3.41
N HIS A 211 2.19 -15.18 -2.09
CA HIS A 211 3.08 -14.62 -1.08
C HIS A 211 4.54 -15.04 -1.32
N GLN A 212 4.77 -16.32 -1.62
CA GLN A 212 6.10 -16.84 -1.90
C GLN A 212 6.72 -16.20 -3.15
N ARG A 213 5.99 -16.12 -4.27
CA ARG A 213 6.47 -15.48 -5.51
C ARG A 213 6.77 -13.99 -5.34
N MET A 214 5.93 -13.30 -4.56
CA MET A 214 6.18 -11.91 -4.21
C MET A 214 7.44 -11.76 -3.35
N LEU A 215 7.64 -12.62 -2.35
CA LEU A 215 8.85 -12.60 -1.53
C LEU A 215 10.10 -12.84 -2.38
N GLU A 216 10.09 -13.86 -3.26
CA GLU A 216 11.21 -14.17 -4.17
C GLU A 216 11.59 -12.95 -5.02
N GLU A 217 10.60 -12.24 -5.58
CA GLU A 217 10.85 -11.03 -6.36
C GLU A 217 11.43 -9.90 -5.52
N VAL A 218 10.93 -9.73 -4.28
CA VAL A 218 11.41 -8.69 -3.37
C VAL A 218 12.85 -8.96 -2.92
N ILE A 219 13.17 -10.18 -2.50
CA ILE A 219 14.51 -10.57 -2.07
C ILE A 219 15.51 -10.38 -3.20
N ARG A 220 15.18 -10.85 -4.41
CA ARG A 220 16.02 -10.64 -5.61
C ARG A 220 16.31 -9.15 -5.86
N LEU A 221 15.34 -8.27 -5.65
CA LEU A 221 15.53 -6.83 -5.80
C LEU A 221 16.37 -6.24 -4.66
N GLN A 222 16.15 -6.67 -3.41
CA GLN A 222 16.95 -6.23 -2.26
C GLN A 222 18.42 -6.64 -2.39
N GLU A 223 18.71 -7.86 -2.87
CA GLU A 223 20.06 -8.35 -3.17
C GLU A 223 20.76 -7.53 -4.26
N GLN A 224 19.99 -6.93 -5.16
CA GLN A 224 20.48 -5.97 -6.17
C GLN A 224 20.67 -4.55 -5.62
N GLY A 225 20.55 -4.37 -4.30
CA GLY A 225 20.66 -3.07 -3.63
C GLY A 225 19.46 -2.15 -3.83
N ARG A 226 18.32 -2.69 -4.28
CA ARG A 226 17.12 -1.89 -4.53
C ARG A 226 16.34 -1.62 -3.24
N HIS A 227 15.82 -0.41 -3.14
CA HIS A 227 14.82 -0.04 -2.14
C HIS A 227 13.42 -0.42 -2.64
N VAL A 228 12.77 -1.39 -2.01
CA VAL A 228 11.46 -1.88 -2.44
C VAL A 228 10.33 -1.24 -1.64
N ILE A 229 9.29 -0.78 -2.34
CA ILE A 229 8.02 -0.30 -1.78
C ILE A 229 6.92 -1.21 -2.31
N LEU A 230 6.40 -2.10 -1.46
CA LEU A 230 5.17 -2.83 -1.72
C LEU A 230 3.98 -1.97 -1.31
N ILE A 231 3.07 -1.70 -2.25
CA ILE A 231 1.92 -0.84 -2.01
C ILE A 231 0.67 -1.39 -2.69
N GLY A 232 -0.43 -1.52 -1.95
CA GLY A 232 -1.68 -2.03 -2.49
C GLY A 232 -2.51 -2.82 -1.48
N ASP A 233 -3.57 -3.43 -2.00
CA ASP A 233 -4.42 -4.35 -1.26
C ASP A 233 -3.72 -5.70 -1.10
N MET A 234 -3.23 -5.96 0.11
CA MET A 234 -2.54 -7.20 0.46
C MET A 234 -3.51 -8.29 0.92
N ASN A 235 -4.82 -7.98 1.04
CA ASN A 235 -5.86 -8.91 1.48
C ASN A 235 -5.53 -9.61 2.82
N ILE A 236 -4.75 -8.94 3.68
CA ILE A 236 -4.32 -9.42 4.99
C ILE A 236 -4.36 -8.25 5.96
N ALA A 237 -5.09 -8.41 7.07
CA ALA A 237 -4.99 -7.53 8.24
C ALA A 237 -3.89 -8.07 9.16
N PRO A 238 -2.72 -7.40 9.31
CA PRO A 238 -1.53 -8.01 9.94
C PRO A 238 -1.68 -8.34 11.43
N ALA A 239 -2.41 -7.52 12.20
CA ALA A 239 -2.52 -7.65 13.64
C ALA A 239 -3.96 -7.43 14.16
N ARG A 240 -4.21 -7.71 15.45
CA ARG A 240 -5.54 -7.51 16.06
C ARG A 240 -6.09 -6.10 15.88
N ILE A 241 -5.21 -5.10 15.95
CA ILE A 241 -5.58 -3.69 15.80
C ILE A 241 -6.07 -3.34 14.39
N ASP A 242 -5.77 -4.20 13.41
CA ASP A 242 -6.10 -4.02 12.00
C ASP A 242 -7.48 -4.60 11.63
N GLY A 243 -8.27 -5.07 12.60
CA GLY A 243 -9.66 -5.51 12.38
C GLY A 243 -10.61 -4.98 13.45
N TYR A 244 -11.82 -4.60 13.05
CA TYR A 244 -12.87 -4.10 13.93
C TYR A 244 -14.24 -4.73 13.59
N PRO A 245 -15.06 -5.10 14.58
CA PRO A 245 -14.78 -5.09 16.02
C PRO A 245 -13.76 -6.16 16.43
N ASN A 246 -13.55 -7.15 15.57
CA ASN A 246 -12.61 -8.25 15.77
C ASN A 246 -11.80 -8.48 14.50
N LEU A 247 -10.59 -9.00 14.68
CA LEU A 247 -9.80 -9.52 13.58
C LEU A 247 -10.41 -10.81 13.06
N ARG A 248 -10.50 -10.97 11.74
CA ARG A 248 -11.04 -12.19 11.12
C ARG A 248 -10.16 -13.41 11.44
N THR A 249 -10.82 -14.46 11.92
CA THR A 249 -10.22 -15.76 12.26
C THR A 249 -10.93 -16.94 11.62
N SER A 250 -12.16 -16.74 11.12
CA SER A 250 -12.93 -17.75 10.40
C SER A 250 -13.17 -17.31 8.94
N PRO A 251 -12.93 -18.18 7.95
CA PRO A 251 -12.39 -19.54 8.12
C PRO A 251 -10.92 -19.52 8.60
N LEU A 252 -10.43 -20.64 9.14
CA LEU A 252 -9.08 -20.78 9.74
C LEU A 252 -7.95 -20.28 8.82
N GLN A 253 -8.18 -20.30 7.51
CA GLN A 253 -7.29 -19.79 6.49
C GLN A 253 -6.94 -18.32 6.70
N HIS A 254 -7.81 -17.47 7.27
CA HIS A 254 -7.42 -16.11 7.63
C HIS A 254 -6.27 -16.07 8.65
N VAL A 255 -6.25 -16.99 9.61
CA VAL A 255 -5.15 -17.12 10.59
C VAL A 255 -3.87 -17.60 9.90
N LYS A 256 -3.98 -18.67 9.10
CA LYS A 256 -2.82 -19.27 8.39
C LYS A 256 -2.18 -18.29 7.40
N ASN A 257 -3.00 -17.64 6.58
CA ASN A 257 -2.51 -16.69 5.57
C ASN A 257 -1.86 -15.45 6.20
N ARG A 258 -2.37 -15.00 7.35
CA ARG A 258 -1.77 -13.88 8.11
C ARG A 258 -0.44 -14.28 8.73
N ALA A 259 -0.35 -15.47 9.32
CA ALA A 259 0.91 -15.98 9.87
C ALA A 259 1.98 -16.11 8.77
N ASP A 260 1.61 -16.69 7.62
CA ASP A 260 2.49 -16.82 6.45
C ASP A 260 2.96 -15.45 5.92
N PHE A 261 2.04 -14.50 5.77
CA PHE A 261 2.37 -13.15 5.35
C PHE A 261 3.30 -12.45 6.33
N ASN A 262 2.98 -12.47 7.63
CA ASN A 262 3.80 -11.81 8.64
C ASN A 262 5.21 -12.40 8.74
N ALA A 263 5.32 -13.73 8.64
CA ALA A 263 6.62 -14.39 8.56
C ALA A 263 7.44 -13.85 7.39
N LYS A 264 6.92 -14.00 6.16
CA LYS A 264 7.63 -13.65 4.92
C LYS A 264 8.01 -12.17 4.84
N PHE A 265 7.11 -11.27 5.21
CA PHE A 265 7.28 -9.84 4.94
C PHE A 265 7.79 -9.03 6.13
N PHE A 266 7.66 -9.53 7.37
CA PHE A 266 8.03 -8.76 8.57
C PHE A 266 9.04 -9.45 9.48
N THR A 267 8.84 -10.73 9.83
CA THR A 267 9.53 -11.33 10.99
C THR A 267 10.60 -12.36 10.68
N ASP A 268 10.48 -13.10 9.58
CA ASP A 268 11.46 -14.13 9.20
C ASP A 268 12.80 -13.48 8.81
N GLU A 269 13.90 -14.08 9.25
CA GLU A 269 15.26 -13.62 8.98
C GLU A 269 15.60 -13.71 7.48
N ASN A 270 15.06 -14.71 6.80
CA ASN A 270 15.20 -14.93 5.36
C ASN A 270 14.08 -14.23 4.56
N GLY A 271 13.20 -13.50 5.26
CA GLY A 271 12.12 -12.72 4.69
C GLY A 271 12.56 -11.31 4.28
N MET A 272 11.61 -10.50 3.79
CA MET A 272 11.84 -9.11 3.40
C MET A 272 12.32 -8.23 4.59
N ARG A 273 11.91 -8.61 5.81
CA ARG A 273 12.09 -7.83 7.05
C ARG A 273 11.64 -6.37 6.92
N GLY A 274 10.57 -6.18 6.14
CA GLY A 274 10.03 -4.88 5.77
C GLY A 274 9.38 -4.15 6.95
N ILE A 275 9.09 -2.88 6.72
CA ILE A 275 8.43 -2.00 7.69
C ILE A 275 7.08 -1.59 7.13
N ASP A 276 6.01 -1.88 7.89
CA ASP A 276 4.68 -1.31 7.67
C ASP A 276 4.71 0.17 8.05
N ILE A 277 4.70 1.04 7.05
CA ILE A 277 4.95 2.47 7.23
C ILE A 277 3.83 3.17 8.00
N PHE A 278 2.59 2.74 7.86
CA PHE A 278 1.49 3.31 8.64
C PHE A 278 1.71 3.04 10.13
N ARG A 279 2.05 1.80 10.51
CA ARG A 279 2.32 1.44 11.90
C ARG A 279 3.60 2.06 12.43
N HIS A 280 4.62 2.20 11.58
CA HIS A 280 5.87 2.86 11.97
C HIS A 280 5.65 4.32 12.37
N ILE A 281 4.83 5.07 11.63
CA ILE A 281 4.60 6.50 11.87
C ILE A 281 3.48 6.75 12.89
N HIS A 282 2.37 6.00 12.80
CA HIS A 282 1.16 6.26 13.58
C HIS A 282 0.96 5.33 14.78
N GLY A 283 1.89 4.38 15.01
CA GLY A 283 1.85 3.45 16.13
C GLY A 283 0.53 2.68 16.22
N ASP A 284 -0.13 2.80 17.38
CA ASP A 284 -1.39 2.12 17.68
C ASP A 284 -2.65 2.89 17.24
N THR A 285 -2.51 3.89 16.37
CA THR A 285 -3.68 4.61 15.82
C THR A 285 -4.57 3.62 15.05
N ARG A 286 -5.87 3.58 15.38
CA ARG A 286 -6.83 2.73 14.70
C ARG A 286 -7.39 3.44 13.47
N LYS A 287 -7.05 2.92 12.30
CA LYS A 287 -7.52 3.39 11.00
C LYS A 287 -7.57 2.20 10.04
N TYR A 288 -8.60 2.16 9.19
CA TYR A 288 -8.92 0.99 8.39
C TYR A 288 -9.05 1.38 6.93
N THR A 289 -8.77 0.41 6.04
CA THR A 289 -8.75 0.65 4.60
C THR A 289 -9.91 -0.02 3.88
N TYR A 290 -10.49 -1.06 4.45
CA TYR A 290 -11.60 -1.82 3.89
C TYR A 290 -12.84 -1.80 4.79
N TYR A 291 -14.00 -1.60 4.17
CA TYR A 291 -15.30 -1.48 4.82
C TYR A 291 -16.33 -2.29 4.01
N PRO A 292 -16.74 -3.49 4.49
CA PRO A 292 -17.65 -4.35 3.76
C PRO A 292 -18.98 -3.64 3.47
N ARG A 293 -19.55 -3.92 2.30
CA ARG A 293 -20.88 -3.44 1.92
C ARG A 293 -21.95 -4.12 2.77
N GLY A 294 -22.93 -3.36 3.24
CA GLY A 294 -24.08 -3.85 3.99
C GLY A 294 -24.18 -3.28 5.41
N PRO A 295 -23.21 -3.55 6.31
CA PRO A 295 -23.16 -2.92 7.64
C PRO A 295 -23.11 -1.39 7.56
N ARG A 296 -23.48 -0.70 8.66
CA ARG A 296 -23.25 0.74 8.71
C ARG A 296 -21.75 1.00 8.71
N TRP A 297 -21.34 2.09 8.07
CA TRP A 297 -19.94 2.46 7.97
C TRP A 297 -19.28 2.49 9.36
N GLY A 298 -18.14 1.80 9.51
CA GLY A 298 -17.41 1.74 10.77
C GLY A 298 -17.80 0.58 11.69
N GLU A 299 -18.93 -0.10 11.45
CA GLU A 299 -19.36 -1.23 12.30
C GLU A 299 -18.53 -2.50 12.07
N SER A 300 -17.94 -2.64 10.89
CA SER A 300 -16.98 -3.68 10.57
C SER A 300 -15.94 -3.11 9.62
N CYS A 301 -14.66 -3.29 9.92
CA CYS A 301 -13.57 -2.73 9.12
C CYS A 301 -12.33 -3.61 9.21
N ASP A 302 -11.49 -3.60 8.18
CA ASP A 302 -10.17 -4.20 8.21
C ASP A 302 -9.13 -3.24 7.57
N ARG A 303 -7.88 -3.27 8.02
CA ARG A 303 -6.75 -2.60 7.36
C ARG A 303 -5.98 -3.64 6.55
N VAL A 304 -6.33 -3.75 5.27
CA VAL A 304 -5.79 -4.76 4.34
C VAL A 304 -4.97 -4.16 3.21
N ASP A 305 -5.07 -2.85 3.01
CA ASP A 305 -4.21 -2.08 2.13
C ASP A 305 -3.03 -1.60 2.94
N LEU A 306 -1.83 -1.94 2.49
CA LEU A 306 -0.60 -1.76 3.26
C LEU A 306 0.46 -1.07 2.40
N ILE A 307 1.38 -0.38 3.08
CA ILE A 307 2.63 0.10 2.50
C ILE A 307 3.77 -0.55 3.28
N VAL A 308 4.40 -1.55 2.68
CA VAL A 308 5.52 -2.27 3.28
C VAL A 308 6.79 -1.91 2.52
N VAL A 309 7.76 -1.32 3.21
CA VAL A 309 9.00 -0.85 2.57
C VAL A 309 10.22 -1.61 3.07
N SER A 310 11.27 -1.66 2.25
CA SER A 310 12.59 -2.10 2.68
C SER A 310 13.05 -1.25 3.88
N ARG A 311 13.62 -1.91 4.89
CA ARG A 311 14.11 -1.27 6.11
C ARG A 311 15.04 -0.08 5.86
N SER A 312 15.92 -0.19 4.87
CA SER A 312 16.86 0.86 4.48
C SER A 312 16.17 2.18 4.11
N LEU A 313 14.97 2.18 3.52
CA LEU A 313 14.24 3.43 3.22
C LEU A 313 13.88 4.23 4.48
N VAL A 314 13.62 3.52 5.58
CA VAL A 314 13.29 4.13 6.87
C VAL A 314 14.56 4.55 7.59
N GLU A 315 15.57 3.69 7.66
CA GLU A 315 16.85 3.96 8.31
C GLU A 315 17.60 5.12 7.65
N ASP A 316 17.48 5.25 6.33
CA ASP A 316 18.04 6.38 5.60
C ASP A 316 17.27 7.68 5.81
N GLY A 317 16.11 7.62 6.49
CA GLY A 317 15.25 8.75 6.79
C GLY A 317 14.69 9.39 5.53
N CYS A 318 14.31 8.57 4.54
CA CYS A 318 13.76 9.02 3.26
C CYS A 318 12.23 9.08 3.26
N ILE A 319 11.56 8.49 4.27
CA ILE A 319 10.10 8.58 4.39
C ILE A 319 9.73 9.88 5.08
N THR A 320 8.97 10.74 4.39
CA THR A 320 8.58 12.07 4.89
C THR A 320 7.13 12.14 5.36
N GLY A 321 6.30 11.14 5.05
CA GLY A 321 4.93 11.04 5.55
C GLY A 321 4.16 9.85 4.99
N THR A 322 3.04 9.53 5.64
CA THR A 322 2.05 8.55 5.20
C THR A 322 0.72 8.83 5.88
N ASP A 323 -0.39 8.48 5.25
CA ASP A 323 -1.67 8.33 5.94
C ASP A 323 -2.64 7.46 5.12
N ILE A 324 -3.76 7.10 5.74
CA ILE A 324 -4.95 6.52 5.12
C ILE A 324 -5.98 7.64 4.90
N CYS A 325 -6.64 7.69 3.75
CA CYS A 325 -7.59 8.74 3.40
C CYS A 325 -9.03 8.25 3.62
N ASP A 326 -9.49 8.18 4.88
CA ASP A 326 -10.81 7.65 5.25
C ASP A 326 -11.91 8.73 5.40
N SER A 327 -11.67 9.93 4.87
CA SER A 327 -12.66 11.01 4.84
C SER A 327 -13.88 10.60 3.97
N PRO A 328 -15.10 11.12 4.25
CA PRO A 328 -16.27 10.83 3.42
C PRO A 328 -16.06 11.06 1.91
N LEU A 329 -15.26 12.06 1.56
CA LEU A 329 -14.94 12.39 0.17
C LEU A 329 -13.88 11.48 -0.46
N ASP A 330 -13.00 10.88 0.34
CA ASP A 330 -11.95 9.95 -0.15
C ASP A 330 -12.43 8.53 -0.34
N ARG A 331 -13.45 8.11 0.44
CA ARG A 331 -14.08 6.80 0.27
C ARG A 331 -14.58 6.58 -1.16
N GLY A 332 -15.09 7.63 -1.78
CA GLY A 332 -15.62 7.55 -3.14
C GLY A 332 -16.68 6.45 -3.25
N HIS A 333 -16.59 5.64 -4.30
CA HIS A 333 -17.52 4.55 -4.58
C HIS A 333 -17.05 3.17 -4.10
N SER A 334 -15.80 3.06 -3.66
CA SER A 334 -15.18 1.78 -3.32
C SER A 334 -15.50 1.39 -1.87
N ASP A 335 -15.45 0.08 -1.59
CA ASP A 335 -15.38 -0.46 -0.23
C ASP A 335 -13.98 -0.31 0.37
N HIS A 336 -13.01 0.16 -0.40
CA HIS A 336 -11.70 0.56 0.10
C HIS A 336 -11.48 2.08 0.05
N VAL A 337 -10.65 2.57 0.97
CA VAL A 337 -10.17 3.95 0.97
C VAL A 337 -8.71 4.03 0.50
N PRO A 338 -8.30 5.15 -0.12
CA PRO A 338 -6.91 5.35 -0.53
C PRO A 338 -5.95 5.41 0.67
N LEU A 339 -4.68 5.11 0.42
CA LEU A 339 -3.55 5.37 1.34
C LEU A 339 -2.34 5.87 0.55
N TRP A 340 -1.40 6.54 1.22
CA TRP A 340 -0.24 7.11 0.52
C TRP A 340 1.03 7.09 1.35
N ILE A 341 2.16 7.17 0.66
CA ILE A 341 3.49 7.44 1.22
C ILE A 341 4.14 8.60 0.47
N SER A 342 4.91 9.41 1.20
CA SER A 342 5.77 10.46 0.64
C SER A 342 7.23 10.11 0.91
N VAL A 343 8.05 10.20 -0.13
CA VAL A 343 9.46 9.82 -0.10
C VAL A 343 10.31 11.01 -0.58
N ASP A 344 11.34 11.36 0.18
CA ASP A 344 12.37 12.32 -0.21
C ASP A 344 13.29 11.68 -1.26
N PHE A 345 13.00 11.98 -2.53
CA PHE A 345 13.67 11.35 -3.67
C PHE A 345 15.04 11.98 -3.95
N ALA A 346 15.19 13.28 -3.67
CA ALA A 346 16.49 13.96 -3.78
C ALA A 346 17.51 13.37 -2.81
N LYS A 347 17.09 13.03 -1.58
CA LYS A 347 17.94 12.35 -0.61
C LYS A 347 18.37 10.95 -1.07
N LEU A 348 17.49 10.20 -1.73
CA LEU A 348 17.87 8.91 -2.30
C LEU A 348 18.87 9.07 -3.46
N GLN A 349 18.66 10.06 -4.33
CA GLN A 349 19.59 10.35 -5.43
C GLN A 349 20.97 10.78 -4.93
N SER A 350 21.04 11.62 -3.89
CA SER A 350 22.32 12.09 -3.34
C SER A 350 23.12 10.96 -2.73
N ARG A 351 22.47 10.05 -1.98
CA ARG A 351 23.10 8.86 -1.42
C ARG A 351 23.58 7.90 -2.49
N GLN A 352 22.80 7.65 -3.52
CA GLN A 352 23.22 6.80 -4.64
C GLN A 352 24.48 7.34 -5.32
N ARG A 353 24.59 8.67 -5.47
CA ARG A 353 25.79 9.33 -6.02
C ARG A 353 27.00 9.17 -5.10
N ALA A 354 26.82 9.33 -3.78
CA ALA A 354 27.88 9.15 -2.79
C ALA A 354 28.46 7.72 -2.81
N VAL A 355 27.60 6.70 -2.79
CA VAL A 355 28.02 5.28 -2.87
C VAL A 355 28.78 4.98 -4.16
N LYS A 356 28.32 5.51 -5.31
CA LYS A 356 29.02 5.35 -6.60
C LYS A 356 30.37 6.05 -6.63
N PHE A 357 30.53 7.17 -5.90
CA PHE A 357 31.79 7.89 -5.82
C PHE A 357 32.80 7.13 -4.97
N GLU A 358 32.41 6.66 -3.78
CA GLU A 358 33.26 5.86 -2.89
C GLU A 358 33.72 4.54 -3.54
N GLY A 359 32.81 3.85 -4.24
CA GLY A 359 33.14 2.62 -4.98
C GLY A 359 34.11 2.83 -6.15
N ARG A 360 34.23 4.06 -6.68
CA ARG A 360 35.23 4.40 -7.72
C ARG A 360 36.57 4.82 -7.13
N THR A 361 36.59 5.42 -5.96
CA THR A 361 37.83 5.84 -5.28
C THR A 361 38.52 4.70 -4.52
N GLY A 362 37.78 3.66 -4.12
CA GLY A 362 38.32 2.49 -3.39
C GLY A 362 39.12 1.47 -4.23
N VAL A 363 39.30 1.68 -5.54
CA VAL A 363 40.05 0.76 -6.45
C VAL A 363 41.54 1.18 -6.61
N ARG A 364 42.03 2.15 -5.82
CA ARG A 364 43.45 2.55 -5.85
C ARG A 364 44.07 2.60 -4.46
N THR A 365 44.30 1.43 -3.86
CA THR A 365 45.44 1.16 -2.97
C THR A 365 45.47 -0.34 -2.69
N ASP A 366 46.15 -1.10 -3.56
CA ASP A 366 46.80 -2.37 -3.18
C ASP A 366 47.89 -2.63 -4.22
N SER A 367 48.96 -1.86 -4.06
CA SER A 367 50.26 -2.17 -4.65
C SER A 367 51.31 -1.61 -3.71
N HIS A 368 51.77 -2.46 -2.78
CA HIS A 368 53.19 -2.62 -2.47
C HIS A 368 53.44 -3.90 -1.67
#